data_AF-A0A1G9CRH5-F1
#
_entry.id   AF-A0A1G9CRH5-F1
#
_cell.length_a   1.000
_cell.length_b   1.000
_cell.length_c   1.000
_cell.angle_alpha   90.00
_cell.angle_beta   90.00
_cell.angle_gamma   90.00
#
_symmetry.space_group_name_H-M   'P 1'
#
loop_
_entity.id
_entity.type
_entity.pdbx_description
1 polymer ?
#
loop_
_entity_poly.entity_id
_entity_poly.type
_entity_poly.pdbx_seq_one_letter_code
_entity_poly.pdbx_strand_id
1 'polypeptide(L)'
;MTRRAWRWLRDSTWALLAVVVLLAGGVLTWLPIPWATLANRLGHSLAIWGIFRGPGLATLLGTVLLAMIVVARMLTWRRQRHSAEKRRPAVRPLRWWWVVLIALVIAGVVALALWWLMGLAEHSLPKDEPKARIDAVRTALTLGAGLVGVVALVLTSRKQWLAEHTQRHTESDAAEQRATELYTAAAEQLASDKAPVRLAGLYALSRLGQNNPTYRQTIVDLWCAYLRMPYAPPGLKQHQENTSERSITDTTRQDDDNQPLLLDLAPTLAEAAGLSLDGAEQHQQEGQVRLTAQRLLAHHQSPHWDEHGQPTNRAFWGGEHGTGMELDLTGATLGRWNFRNCSVRTANFTETHFYGLTDFRKSRFHGGVIFLGAQFHNIADFGGSEFHHHTDFAGMQFHDHAFGEVWVRLDHDTPVASMYPKGWTVRETNSGDGHEGRWGKLVPVDDTTPDDAEGTGSPESDEQTQTNE
;
A
#
# COMPACT_ATOMS: atom_id res chain seq x y z
N MET A 1 0.13 17.60 -46.90
CA MET A 1 1.32 16.87 -46.42
C MET A 1 1.03 16.28 -45.05
N THR A 2 1.04 14.96 -44.93
CA THR A 2 0.37 14.19 -43.86
C THR A 2 1.22 14.06 -42.60
N ARG A 3 0.57 13.95 -41.42
CA ARG A 3 1.18 13.82 -40.07
C ARG A 3 2.21 12.67 -39.93
N ARG A 4 2.29 11.74 -40.90
CA ARG A 4 3.32 10.70 -40.98
C ARG A 4 4.68 11.25 -41.45
N ALA A 5 4.70 12.20 -42.39
CA ALA A 5 5.93 12.83 -42.86
C ALA A 5 6.64 13.61 -41.74
N TRP A 6 5.87 14.20 -40.83
CA TRP A 6 6.41 14.98 -39.71
C TRP A 6 6.99 14.10 -38.59
N ARG A 7 6.47 12.88 -38.38
CA ARG A 7 7.07 11.91 -37.44
C ARG A 7 8.37 11.33 -37.99
N TRP A 8 8.43 11.08 -39.30
CA TRP A 8 9.66 10.62 -39.95
C TRP A 8 10.79 11.65 -39.83
N LEU A 9 10.49 12.95 -39.98
CA LEU A 9 11.48 14.01 -39.76
C LEU A 9 11.93 14.14 -38.29
N ARG A 10 11.08 13.77 -37.33
CA ARG A 10 11.29 13.95 -35.89
C ARG A 10 12.22 12.91 -35.26
N ASP A 11 12.22 11.68 -35.79
CA ASP A 11 12.95 10.55 -35.22
C ASP A 11 14.16 10.12 -36.07
N SER A 12 14.35 10.71 -37.26
CA SER A 12 15.41 10.30 -38.18
C SER A 12 16.73 10.99 -37.88
N THR A 13 17.70 10.23 -37.38
CA THR A 13 19.12 10.61 -37.27
C THR A 13 19.70 11.13 -38.58
N TRP A 14 19.10 10.75 -39.72
CA TRP A 14 19.41 11.25 -41.06
C TRP A 14 19.12 12.73 -41.26
N ALA A 15 18.13 13.31 -40.59
CA ALA A 15 17.84 14.74 -40.67
C ALA A 15 18.93 15.57 -39.96
N LEU A 16 19.44 15.08 -38.83
CA LEU A 16 20.58 15.68 -38.14
C LEU A 16 21.87 15.52 -38.96
N LEU A 17 22.09 14.36 -39.58
CA LEU A 17 23.22 14.15 -40.50
C LEU A 17 23.15 15.07 -41.72
N ALA A 18 21.97 15.27 -42.32
CA ALA A 18 21.80 16.17 -43.45
C ALA A 18 22.14 17.64 -43.09
N VAL A 19 21.76 18.07 -41.89
CA VAL A 19 22.12 19.41 -41.37
C VAL A 19 23.62 19.51 -41.09
N VAL A 20 24.24 18.47 -40.51
CA VAL A 20 25.68 18.43 -40.27
C VAL A 20 26.47 18.44 -41.59
N VAL A 21 26.00 17.71 -42.62
CA VAL A 21 26.61 17.70 -43.96
C VAL A 21 26.48 19.05 -44.64
N LEU A 22 25.33 19.74 -44.52
CA LEU A 22 25.15 21.09 -45.05
C LEU A 22 26.04 22.12 -44.34
N LEU A 23 26.19 22.01 -43.02
CA LEU A 23 27.10 22.86 -42.26
C LEU A 23 28.57 22.55 -42.60
N ALA A 24 28.94 21.28 -42.75
CA ALA A 24 30.28 20.87 -43.15
C ALA A 24 30.62 21.33 -44.59
N GLY A 25 29.68 21.24 -45.53
CA GLY A 25 29.84 21.78 -46.88
C GLY A 25 29.99 23.30 -46.89
N GLY A 26 29.23 24.01 -46.05
CA GLY A 26 29.40 25.45 -45.84
C GLY A 26 30.79 25.81 -45.31
N VAL A 27 31.30 25.06 -44.32
CA VAL A 27 32.64 25.26 -43.75
C VAL A 27 33.75 24.89 -44.75
N LEU A 28 33.55 23.87 -45.58
CA LEU A 28 34.53 23.45 -46.60
C LEU A 28 34.72 24.51 -47.68
N THR A 29 33.67 25.30 -47.99
CA THR A 29 33.78 26.46 -48.89
C THR A 29 34.52 27.66 -48.29
N TRP A 30 34.83 27.60 -46.99
CA TRP A 30 35.62 28.62 -46.26
C TRP A 30 37.10 28.25 -46.11
N LEU A 31 37.53 27.05 -46.53
CA LEU A 31 38.96 26.74 -46.59
C LEU A 31 39.61 27.47 -47.77
N PRO A 32 40.81 28.08 -47.58
CA PRO A 32 41.53 28.82 -48.61
C PRO A 32 42.28 27.86 -49.53
N ILE A 33 41.56 26.92 -50.13
CA ILE A 33 42.09 26.07 -51.21
C ILE A 33 42.13 26.97 -52.45
N PRO A 34 43.25 27.02 -53.20
CA PRO A 34 43.37 27.84 -54.39
C PRO A 34 42.53 27.22 -55.52
N TRP A 35 41.21 27.39 -55.46
CA TRP A 35 40.23 26.95 -56.45
C TRP A 35 40.57 27.43 -57.86
N ALA A 36 41.29 28.55 -57.98
CA ALA A 36 41.82 29.05 -59.24
C ALA A 36 42.78 28.06 -59.94
N THR A 37 43.55 27.26 -59.18
CA THR A 37 44.50 26.27 -59.73
C THR A 37 43.84 24.94 -60.07
N LEU A 38 42.76 24.58 -59.35
CA LEU A 38 41.93 23.41 -59.64
C LEU A 38 40.98 23.67 -60.82
N ALA A 39 40.42 24.88 -60.91
CA ALA A 39 39.55 25.33 -62.00
C ALA A 39 40.30 25.46 -63.34
N ASN A 40 41.60 25.82 -63.33
CA ASN A 40 42.39 25.89 -64.56
C ASN A 40 42.78 24.52 -65.15
N ARG A 41 42.66 23.42 -64.38
CA ARG A 41 42.88 22.05 -64.88
C ARG A 41 41.59 21.37 -65.39
N LEU A 42 40.43 21.88 -64.99
CA LEU A 42 39.11 21.45 -65.46
C LEU A 42 38.57 22.53 -66.39
N GLY A 43 39.27 22.71 -67.51
CA GLY A 43 38.90 23.67 -68.53
C GLY A 43 37.50 23.42 -69.11
N HIS A 44 36.85 24.55 -69.37
CA HIS A 44 35.84 24.72 -70.43
C HIS A 44 34.46 24.11 -70.24
N SER A 45 33.77 24.48 -69.16
CA SER A 45 32.32 24.72 -69.24
C SER A 45 31.84 25.47 -68.01
N LEU A 46 31.15 26.59 -68.21
CA LEU A 46 30.41 27.36 -67.20
C LEU A 46 31.22 28.39 -66.41
N ALA A 47 31.88 29.29 -67.15
CA ALA A 47 31.78 30.70 -66.80
C ALA A 47 30.35 31.15 -67.09
N ILE A 48 29.60 31.56 -66.05
CA ILE A 48 28.67 32.71 -65.97
C ILE A 48 28.05 32.61 -64.57
N TRP A 49 28.44 33.50 -63.66
CA TRP A 49 27.57 34.29 -62.77
C TRP A 49 28.44 34.99 -61.72
N GLY A 50 28.68 36.27 -61.95
CA GLY A 50 29.31 37.17 -61.00
C GLY A 50 28.38 37.52 -59.84
N ILE A 51 28.97 37.53 -58.65
CA ILE A 51 28.83 38.55 -57.61
C ILE A 51 27.39 38.82 -57.12
N PHE A 52 26.96 38.11 -56.05
CA PHE A 52 26.29 38.68 -54.86
C PHE A 52 26.15 37.61 -53.74
N ARG A 53 27.01 37.69 -52.71
CA ARG A 53 26.75 37.36 -51.28
C ARG A 53 25.96 36.08 -50.87
N GLY A 54 26.19 34.93 -51.49
CA GLY A 54 25.51 33.65 -51.16
C GLY A 54 25.79 32.98 -49.79
N PRO A 55 27.05 32.84 -49.32
CA PRO A 55 27.33 31.96 -48.18
C PRO A 55 26.95 32.55 -46.81
N GLY A 56 26.94 33.88 -46.68
CA GLY A 56 26.51 34.57 -45.46
C GLY A 56 25.00 34.48 -45.22
N LEU A 57 24.20 34.46 -46.29
CA LEU A 57 22.74 34.36 -46.20
C LEU A 57 22.30 32.92 -45.89
N ALA A 58 23.02 31.92 -46.42
CA ALA A 58 22.79 30.51 -46.10
C ALA A 58 23.12 30.16 -44.64
N THR A 59 24.19 30.74 -44.08
CA THR A 59 24.58 30.55 -42.67
C THR A 59 23.64 31.28 -41.71
N LEU A 60 23.16 32.49 -42.07
CA LEU A 60 22.12 33.18 -41.31
C LEU A 60 20.77 32.46 -41.36
N LEU A 61 20.36 31.96 -42.53
CA LEU A 61 19.15 31.12 -42.63
C LEU A 61 19.29 29.82 -41.83
N GLY A 62 20.45 29.18 -41.87
CA GLY A 62 20.74 27.96 -41.10
C GLY A 62 20.66 28.17 -39.59
N THR A 63 21.26 29.25 -39.08
CA THR A 63 21.25 29.60 -37.65
C THR A 63 19.86 30.04 -37.16
N VAL A 64 19.11 30.79 -37.97
CA VAL A 64 17.72 31.17 -37.68
C VAL A 64 16.80 29.95 -37.67
N LEU A 65 16.97 29.00 -38.61
CA LEU A 65 16.19 27.75 -38.62
C LEU A 65 16.48 26.90 -37.39
N LEU A 66 17.75 26.80 -36.97
CA LEU A 66 18.16 26.05 -35.80
C LEU A 66 17.65 26.71 -34.50
N ALA A 67 17.70 28.04 -34.40
CA ALA A 67 17.11 28.78 -33.29
C ALA A 67 15.59 28.61 -33.21
N MET A 68 14.87 28.65 -34.34
CA MET A 68 13.44 28.37 -34.38
C MET A 68 13.11 26.95 -33.94
N ILE A 69 13.89 25.94 -34.34
CA ILE A 69 13.68 24.55 -33.92
C ILE A 69 13.90 24.41 -32.41
N VAL A 70 14.92 25.05 -31.84
CA VAL A 70 15.21 25.03 -30.40
C VAL A 70 14.10 25.74 -29.60
N VAL A 71 13.68 26.93 -30.02
CA VAL A 71 12.60 27.69 -29.37
C VAL A 71 11.26 26.95 -29.47
N ALA A 72 10.94 26.34 -30.62
CA ALA A 72 9.77 25.50 -30.78
C ALA A 72 9.82 24.26 -29.87
N ARG A 73 10.98 23.62 -29.72
CA ARG A 73 11.18 22.49 -28.78
C ARG A 73 11.02 22.94 -27.31
N MET A 74 11.49 24.12 -26.97
CA MET A 74 11.43 24.66 -25.62
C MET A 74 10.02 25.11 -25.21
N LEU A 75 9.28 25.75 -26.13
CA LEU A 75 7.89 26.15 -25.93
C LEU A 75 6.93 24.94 -25.89
N THR A 76 7.19 23.91 -26.70
CA THR A 76 6.41 22.65 -26.64
C THR A 76 6.68 21.86 -25.36
N TRP A 77 7.93 21.85 -24.88
CA TRP A 77 8.29 21.27 -23.58
C TRP A 77 7.63 22.01 -22.40
N ARG A 78 7.56 23.35 -22.46
CA ARG A 78 6.83 24.17 -21.46
C ARG A 78 5.32 23.89 -21.46
N ARG A 79 4.70 23.70 -22.63
CA ARG A 79 3.26 23.35 -22.72
C ARG A 79 2.97 21.92 -22.25
N GLN A 80 3.87 20.97 -22.51
CA GLN A 80 3.71 19.58 -22.05
C GLN A 80 3.87 19.40 -20.54
N ARG A 81 4.59 20.30 -19.84
CA ARG A 81 4.68 20.30 -18.38
C ARG A 81 3.35 20.61 -17.68
N HIS A 82 2.40 21.28 -18.34
CA HIS A 82 1.11 21.63 -17.73
C HIS A 82 0.00 20.57 -17.90
N SER A 83 0.22 19.48 -18.66
CA SER A 83 -0.82 18.47 -18.91
C SER A 83 -0.49 17.06 -18.41
N ALA A 84 0.53 16.91 -17.57
CA ALA A 84 0.96 15.61 -17.05
C ALA A 84 0.83 15.53 -15.53
N GLU A 85 -0.40 15.70 -15.03
CA GLU A 85 -0.77 15.20 -13.73
C GLU A 85 -1.06 13.69 -13.89
N LYS A 86 -0.38 12.85 -13.07
CA LYS A 86 -0.63 11.41 -12.81
C LYS A 86 0.12 10.29 -13.54
N ARG A 87 1.17 10.51 -14.34
CA ARG A 87 2.11 9.38 -14.66
C ARG A 87 3.57 9.82 -14.54
N ARG A 88 4.22 9.42 -13.44
CA ARG A 88 5.62 9.68 -13.10
C ARG A 88 6.54 9.00 -14.13
N PRO A 89 7.21 9.72 -15.05
CA PRO A 89 8.17 9.09 -15.93
C PRO A 89 9.51 8.99 -15.20
N ALA A 90 10.08 7.79 -15.15
CA ALA A 90 11.47 7.57 -14.76
C ALA A 90 12.37 8.34 -15.74
N VAL A 91 12.92 9.47 -15.29
CA VAL A 91 13.87 10.27 -16.06
C VAL A 91 15.17 9.49 -16.20
N ARG A 92 15.44 9.02 -17.42
CA ARG A 92 16.69 8.31 -17.75
C ARG A 92 17.87 9.30 -17.60
N PRO A 93 18.98 8.90 -16.96
CA PRO A 93 20.14 9.77 -16.78
C PRO A 93 20.68 10.21 -18.14
N LEU A 94 20.96 11.50 -18.28
CA LEU A 94 21.65 12.02 -19.45
C LEU A 94 23.05 11.40 -19.46
N ARG A 95 23.29 10.46 -20.40
CA ARG A 95 24.55 9.71 -20.52
C ARG A 95 25.75 10.66 -20.52
N TRP A 96 26.70 10.45 -19.62
CA TRP A 96 27.91 11.28 -19.41
C TRP A 96 28.67 11.59 -20.70
N TRP A 97 28.59 10.72 -21.71
CA TRP A 97 29.18 10.93 -23.02
C TRP A 97 28.65 12.20 -23.73
N TRP A 98 27.41 12.64 -23.49
CA TRP A 98 26.89 13.91 -24.05
C TRP A 98 27.59 15.15 -23.49
N VAL A 99 28.00 15.12 -22.22
CA VAL A 99 28.76 16.21 -21.61
C VAL A 99 30.17 16.26 -22.21
N VAL A 100 30.78 15.09 -22.42
CA VAL A 100 32.08 14.96 -23.12
C VAL A 100 31.96 15.47 -24.56
N LEU A 101 30.88 15.12 -25.26
CA LEU A 101 30.63 15.54 -26.64
C LEU A 101 30.47 17.06 -26.75
N ILE A 102 29.72 17.69 -25.85
CA ILE A 102 29.56 19.16 -25.81
C ILE A 102 30.90 19.83 -25.50
N ALA A 103 31.68 19.32 -24.54
CA ALA A 103 33.00 19.86 -24.23
C ALA A 103 33.98 19.74 -25.42
N LEU A 104 33.92 18.63 -26.17
CA LEU A 104 34.77 18.39 -27.33
C LEU A 104 34.37 19.28 -28.51
N VAL A 105 33.07 19.52 -28.72
CA VAL A 105 32.57 20.48 -29.72
C VAL A 105 33.05 21.90 -29.38
N ILE A 106 32.96 22.29 -28.11
CA ILE A 106 33.46 23.57 -27.63
C ILE A 106 34.97 23.72 -27.90
N ALA A 107 35.77 22.72 -27.54
CA ALA A 107 37.21 22.73 -27.76
C ALA A 107 37.56 22.81 -29.26
N GLY A 108 36.81 22.09 -30.10
CA GLY A 108 36.96 22.13 -31.56
C GLY A 108 36.67 23.52 -32.15
N VAL A 109 35.60 24.19 -31.69
CA VAL A 109 35.26 25.55 -32.14
C VAL A 109 36.35 26.55 -31.75
N VAL A 110 36.91 26.43 -30.54
CA VAL A 110 38.02 27.29 -30.08
C VAL A 110 39.29 27.06 -30.91
N ALA A 111 39.65 25.80 -31.18
CA ALA A 111 40.81 25.47 -32.00
C ALA A 111 40.67 25.98 -33.45
N LEU A 112 39.47 25.87 -34.02
CA LEU A 112 39.17 26.35 -35.37
C LEU A 112 39.22 27.88 -35.46
N ALA A 113 38.74 28.59 -34.44
CA ALA A 113 38.85 30.04 -34.35
C ALA A 113 40.31 30.51 -34.24
N LEU A 114 41.12 29.82 -33.42
CA LEU A 114 42.56 30.09 -33.29
C LEU A 114 43.31 29.84 -34.60
N TRP A 115 43.01 28.73 -35.28
CA TRP A 115 43.62 28.42 -36.58
C TRP A 115 43.27 29.47 -37.64
N TRP A 116 42.01 29.90 -37.68
CA TRP A 116 41.57 30.95 -38.60
C TRP A 116 42.25 32.30 -38.31
N LEU A 117 42.46 32.63 -37.03
CA LEU A 117 43.17 33.83 -36.59
C LEU A 117 44.65 33.82 -36.98
N MET A 118 45.30 32.65 -36.92
CA MET A 118 46.69 32.45 -37.32
C MET A 118 46.86 32.56 -38.84
N GLY A 119 45.91 32.04 -39.61
CA GLY A 119 45.89 32.16 -41.08
C GLY A 119 45.66 33.60 -41.58
N LEU A 120 44.94 34.44 -40.80
CA LEU A 120 44.78 35.87 -41.07
C LEU A 120 46.08 36.67 -40.81
N ALA A 121 46.90 36.22 -39.85
CA ALA A 121 48.17 36.87 -39.50
C ALA A 121 49.28 36.61 -40.54
N GLU A 122 49.25 35.49 -41.26
CA GLU A 122 50.23 35.17 -42.31
C GLU A 122 50.00 35.92 -43.64
N HIS A 123 48.82 36.53 -43.85
CA HIS A 123 48.47 37.26 -45.08
C HIS A 123 48.49 38.80 -44.95
N SER A 124 48.87 39.36 -43.79
CA SER A 124 48.87 40.83 -43.58
C SER A 124 50.29 41.39 -43.40
N LEU A 125 50.82 42.02 -44.47
CA LEU A 125 52.03 42.87 -44.47
C LEU A 125 51.76 44.24 -43.80
N PRO A 126 52.80 44.93 -43.29
CA PRO A 126 52.74 45.78 -42.11
C PRO A 126 52.32 47.22 -42.40
N LYS A 127 51.27 47.70 -41.72
CA LYS A 127 51.07 49.07 -41.20
C LYS A 127 49.64 49.18 -40.66
N ASP A 128 49.51 48.90 -39.36
CA ASP A 128 48.45 49.33 -38.41
C ASP A 128 48.33 48.28 -37.28
N GLU A 129 49.47 48.02 -36.63
CA GLU A 129 49.71 46.87 -35.75
C GLU A 129 49.03 46.87 -34.35
N PRO A 130 48.56 47.99 -33.75
CA PRO A 130 47.99 47.91 -32.39
C PRO A 130 46.46 47.69 -32.35
N LYS A 131 45.67 48.20 -33.30
CA LYS A 131 44.19 48.11 -33.22
C LYS A 131 43.64 46.73 -33.55
N ALA A 132 44.15 46.08 -34.60
CA ALA A 132 43.70 44.75 -35.01
C ALA A 132 44.00 43.68 -33.95
N ARG A 133 45.14 43.81 -33.26
CA ARG A 133 45.55 42.88 -32.20
C ARG A 133 44.68 43.02 -30.94
N ILE A 134 44.23 44.23 -30.63
CA ILE A 134 43.33 44.50 -29.49
C ILE A 134 41.91 43.96 -29.76
N ASP A 135 41.37 44.11 -30.98
CA ASP A 135 40.04 43.58 -31.33
C ASP A 135 40.01 42.04 -31.40
N ALA A 136 41.10 41.42 -31.84
CA ALA A 136 41.28 39.98 -31.80
C ALA A 136 41.33 39.44 -30.36
N VAL A 137 42.06 40.11 -29.46
CA VAL A 137 42.09 39.75 -28.04
C VAL A 137 40.71 39.95 -27.39
N ARG A 138 39.99 41.02 -27.73
CA ARG A 138 38.68 41.33 -27.15
C ARG A 138 37.60 40.33 -27.56
N THR A 139 37.65 39.83 -28.80
CA THR A 139 36.74 38.79 -29.31
C THR A 139 37.07 37.41 -28.75
N ALA A 140 38.35 37.06 -28.60
CA ALA A 140 38.76 35.83 -27.92
C ALA A 140 38.34 35.82 -26.43
N LEU A 141 38.47 36.96 -25.75
CA LEU A 141 38.12 37.10 -24.34
C LEU A 141 36.61 36.95 -24.09
N THR A 142 35.76 37.52 -24.96
CA THR A 142 34.30 37.42 -24.83
C THR A 142 33.77 36.02 -25.15
N LEU A 143 34.37 35.34 -26.13
CA LEU A 143 34.08 33.93 -26.43
C LEU A 143 34.51 33.00 -25.29
N GLY A 144 35.69 33.23 -24.70
CA GLY A 144 36.17 32.46 -23.54
C GLY A 144 35.26 32.62 -22.31
N ALA A 145 34.80 33.83 -22.02
CA ALA A 145 33.91 34.10 -20.89
C ALA A 145 32.54 33.39 -21.02
N GLY A 146 31.97 33.32 -22.23
CA GLY A 146 30.71 32.62 -22.48
C GLY A 146 30.80 31.11 -22.22
N LEU A 147 31.93 30.50 -22.57
CA LEU A 147 32.16 29.06 -22.38
C LEU A 147 32.29 28.67 -20.90
N VAL A 148 32.96 29.50 -20.11
CA VAL A 148 33.06 29.29 -18.65
C VAL A 148 31.68 29.36 -18.00
N GLY A 149 30.83 30.30 -18.42
CA GLY A 149 29.45 30.42 -17.93
C GLY A 149 28.59 29.19 -18.25
N VAL A 150 28.68 28.65 -19.47
CA VAL A 150 27.95 27.44 -19.88
C VAL A 150 28.44 26.21 -19.11
N VAL A 151 29.76 26.04 -18.95
CA VAL A 151 30.32 24.93 -18.16
C VAL A 151 29.90 25.02 -16.70
N ALA A 152 29.92 26.21 -16.10
CA ALA A 152 29.44 26.43 -14.75
C ALA A 152 27.96 26.06 -14.61
N LEU A 153 27.11 26.46 -15.56
CA LEU A 153 25.67 26.14 -15.58
C LEU A 153 25.40 24.63 -15.72
N VAL A 154 26.20 23.92 -16.52
CA VAL A 154 26.10 22.46 -16.66
C VAL A 154 26.52 21.76 -15.37
N LEU A 155 27.57 22.24 -14.71
CA LEU A 155 28.04 21.66 -13.44
C LEU A 155 27.05 21.92 -12.29
N THR A 156 26.45 23.11 -12.21
CA THR A 156 25.45 23.44 -11.18
C THR A 156 24.15 22.67 -11.41
N SER A 157 23.66 22.58 -12.65
CA SER A 157 22.48 21.78 -12.98
C SER A 157 22.69 20.28 -12.72
N ARG A 158 23.89 19.76 -12.95
CA ARG A 158 24.24 18.38 -12.61
C ARG A 158 24.26 18.15 -11.09
N LYS A 159 24.87 19.06 -10.32
CA LYS A 159 24.85 19.00 -8.86
C LYS A 159 23.43 19.03 -8.29
N GLN A 160 22.58 19.90 -8.84
CA GLN A 160 21.18 19.98 -8.45
C GLN A 160 20.43 18.68 -8.75
N TRP A 161 20.69 18.06 -9.91
CA TRP A 161 20.07 16.78 -10.27
C TRP A 161 20.50 15.63 -9.35
N LEU A 162 21.79 15.55 -9.00
CA LEU A 162 22.29 14.57 -8.03
C LEU A 162 21.70 14.79 -6.64
N ALA A 163 21.62 16.05 -6.20
CA ALA A 163 21.02 16.41 -4.91
C ALA A 163 19.53 16.06 -4.85
N GLU A 164 18.75 16.34 -5.91
CA GLU A 164 17.34 15.97 -6.02
C GLU A 164 17.11 14.46 -5.94
N HIS A 165 18.05 13.65 -6.45
CA HIS A 165 17.97 12.20 -6.39
C HIS A 165 18.35 11.63 -5.01
N THR A 166 19.41 12.13 -4.38
CA THR A 166 19.76 11.70 -3.01
C THR A 166 18.71 12.16 -1.99
N GLN A 167 18.10 13.33 -2.21
CA GLN A 167 17.12 13.90 -1.30
C GLN A 167 15.87 13.02 -1.15
N ARG A 168 15.42 12.36 -2.22
CA ARG A 168 14.23 11.50 -2.17
C ARG A 168 14.43 10.26 -1.32
N HIS A 169 15.61 9.66 -1.39
CA HIS A 169 15.96 8.52 -0.53
C HIS A 169 16.10 8.97 0.92
N THR A 170 16.75 10.12 1.17
CA THR A 170 16.85 10.63 2.54
C THR A 170 15.49 11.00 3.15
N GLU A 171 14.53 11.49 2.36
CA GLU A 171 13.18 11.81 2.83
C GLU A 171 12.37 10.55 3.17
N SER A 172 12.46 9.49 2.37
CA SER A 172 11.81 8.21 2.69
C SER A 172 12.44 7.56 3.92
N ASP A 173 13.77 7.54 3.98
CA ASP A 173 14.51 6.90 5.07
C ASP A 173 14.25 7.64 6.39
N ALA A 174 14.20 8.99 6.36
CA ALA A 174 13.86 9.79 7.53
C ALA A 174 12.39 9.60 7.97
N ALA A 175 11.46 9.39 7.03
CA ALA A 175 10.07 9.11 7.36
C ALA A 175 9.90 7.73 8.02
N GLU A 176 10.61 6.72 7.52
CA GLU A 176 10.62 5.36 8.08
C GLU A 176 11.26 5.32 9.47
N GLN A 177 12.38 6.03 9.66
CA GLN A 177 13.01 6.18 10.97
C GLN A 177 12.07 6.85 11.98
N ARG A 178 11.42 7.96 11.59
CA ARG A 178 10.45 8.64 12.46
C ARG A 178 9.27 7.73 12.81
N ALA A 179 8.76 6.93 11.87
CA ALA A 179 7.68 5.99 12.14
C ALA A 179 8.11 4.91 13.14
N THR A 180 9.34 4.40 13.01
CA THR A 180 9.94 3.43 13.94
C THR A 180 10.14 4.00 15.34
N GLU A 181 10.60 5.25 15.44
CA GLU A 181 10.73 5.97 16.71
C GLU A 181 9.37 6.17 17.39
N LEU A 182 8.36 6.60 16.64
CA LEU A 182 6.99 6.77 17.16
C LEU A 182 6.37 5.43 17.59
N TYR A 183 6.62 4.36 16.84
CA TYR A 183 6.21 3.01 17.23
C TYR A 183 6.84 2.64 18.58
N THR A 184 8.16 2.78 18.69
CA THR A 184 8.92 2.42 19.90
C THR A 184 8.44 3.22 21.12
N ALA A 185 8.25 4.53 20.97
CA ALA A 185 7.75 5.39 22.04
C ALA A 185 6.32 5.02 22.48
N ALA A 186 5.43 4.70 21.54
CA ALA A 186 4.07 4.31 21.86
C ALA A 186 3.99 2.90 22.48
N ALA A 187 4.85 1.98 22.05
CA ALA A 187 5.00 0.66 22.66
C ALA A 187 5.51 0.75 24.11
N GLU A 188 6.47 1.65 24.38
CA GLU A 188 6.94 1.94 25.74
C GLU A 188 5.83 2.51 26.62
N GLN A 189 4.98 3.39 26.09
CA GLN A 189 3.79 3.88 26.80
C GLN A 189 2.80 2.76 27.14
N LEU A 190 2.59 1.80 26.23
CA LEU A 190 1.76 0.62 26.48
C LEU A 190 2.34 -0.30 27.57
N ALA A 191 3.66 -0.31 27.74
CA ALA A 191 4.35 -1.06 28.79
C ALA A 191 4.34 -0.36 30.16
N SER A 192 3.77 0.84 30.27
CA SER A 192 3.74 1.60 31.53
C SER A 192 2.86 0.94 32.59
N ASP A 193 3.27 1.00 33.86
CA ASP A 193 2.44 0.58 35.01
C ASP A 193 1.18 1.44 35.16
N LYS A 194 1.15 2.64 34.58
CA LYS A 194 0.04 3.59 34.69
C LYS A 194 -0.96 3.40 33.55
N ALA A 195 -2.19 3.01 33.87
CA ALA A 195 -3.25 2.81 32.88
C ALA A 195 -3.51 4.02 31.96
N PRO A 196 -3.52 5.29 32.43
CA PRO A 196 -3.68 6.44 31.53
C PRO A 196 -2.59 6.54 30.46
N VAL A 197 -1.35 6.16 30.78
CA VAL A 197 -0.22 6.16 29.84
C VAL A 197 -0.38 5.02 28.83
N ARG A 198 -0.82 3.85 29.27
CA ARG A 198 -1.12 2.72 28.35
C ARG A 198 -2.22 3.06 27.36
N LEU A 199 -3.29 3.72 27.81
CA LEU A 199 -4.37 4.20 26.93
C LEU A 199 -3.85 5.20 25.88
N ALA A 200 -3.00 6.15 26.28
CA ALA A 200 -2.36 7.07 25.34
C ALA A 200 -1.51 6.31 24.30
N GLY A 201 -0.74 5.31 24.75
CA GLY A 201 0.03 4.41 23.87
C GLY A 201 -0.84 3.69 22.83
N LEU A 202 -1.97 3.11 23.25
CA LEU A 202 -2.92 2.45 22.35
C LEU A 202 -3.43 3.38 21.23
N TYR A 203 -3.83 4.61 21.58
CA TYR A 203 -4.29 5.59 20.58
C TYR A 203 -3.16 6.10 19.69
N ALA A 204 -1.95 6.27 20.24
CA ALA A 204 -0.77 6.65 19.46
C ALA A 204 -0.44 5.58 18.41
N LEU A 205 -0.48 4.29 18.79
CA LEU A 205 -0.31 3.16 17.87
C LEU A 205 -1.40 3.12 16.80
N SER A 206 -2.67 3.29 17.18
CA SER A 206 -3.80 3.36 16.23
C SER A 206 -3.58 4.44 15.18
N ARG A 207 -3.20 5.66 15.61
CA ARG A 207 -2.90 6.76 14.70
C ARG A 207 -1.67 6.49 13.82
N LEU A 208 -0.65 5.83 14.36
CA LEU A 208 0.55 5.44 13.60
C LEU A 208 0.20 4.47 12.47
N GLY A 209 -0.55 3.40 12.77
CA GLY A 209 -0.98 2.40 11.79
C GLY A 209 -1.94 2.94 10.74
N GLN A 210 -2.73 3.96 11.10
CA GLN A 210 -3.58 4.66 10.15
C GLN A 210 -2.78 5.36 9.04
N ASN A 211 -1.67 6.01 9.42
CA ASN A 211 -0.83 6.77 8.49
C ASN A 211 0.24 5.91 7.81
N ASN A 212 0.60 4.77 8.40
CA ASN A 212 1.68 3.91 7.93
C ASN A 212 1.19 2.46 7.81
N PRO A 213 0.65 2.05 6.64
CA PRO A 213 0.07 0.72 6.45
C PRO A 213 1.02 -0.43 6.77
N THR A 214 2.32 -0.25 6.55
CA THR A 214 3.37 -1.24 6.85
C THR A 214 3.40 -1.68 8.32
N TYR A 215 2.99 -0.81 9.26
CA TYR A 215 3.04 -1.11 10.69
C TYR A 215 1.75 -1.75 11.22
N ARG A 216 0.68 -1.84 10.41
CA ARG A 216 -0.65 -2.29 10.89
C ARG A 216 -0.61 -3.67 11.52
N GLN A 217 0.01 -4.64 10.84
CA GLN A 217 0.12 -6.00 11.38
C GLN A 217 0.96 -6.00 12.67
N THR A 218 2.10 -5.32 12.70
CA THR A 218 2.94 -5.21 13.91
C THR A 218 2.21 -4.55 15.10
N ILE A 219 1.34 -3.58 14.83
CA ILE A 219 0.50 -2.95 15.87
C ILE A 219 -0.59 -3.91 16.35
N VAL A 220 -1.26 -4.62 15.43
CA VAL A 220 -2.22 -5.67 15.75
C VAL A 220 -1.58 -6.76 16.61
N ASP A 221 -0.39 -7.23 16.22
CA ASP A 221 0.38 -8.24 16.94
C ASP A 221 0.73 -7.78 18.37
N LEU A 222 1.09 -6.50 18.52
CA LEU A 222 1.37 -5.90 19.83
C LEU A 222 0.13 -5.81 20.71
N TRP A 223 -1.03 -5.41 20.17
CA TRP A 223 -2.29 -5.41 20.92
C TRP A 223 -2.74 -6.82 21.29
N CYS A 224 -2.58 -7.78 20.38
CA CYS A 224 -2.79 -9.19 20.62
C CYS A 224 -1.87 -9.72 21.72
N ALA A 225 -0.57 -9.42 21.68
CA ALA A 225 0.38 -9.77 22.74
C ALA A 225 -0.03 -9.17 24.10
N TYR A 226 -0.46 -7.90 24.12
CA TYR A 226 -0.95 -7.26 25.33
C TYR A 226 -2.19 -7.98 25.91
N LEU A 227 -3.16 -8.33 25.05
CA LEU A 227 -4.39 -9.03 25.46
C LEU A 227 -4.14 -10.47 25.94
N ARG A 228 -3.06 -11.11 25.47
CA ARG A 228 -2.62 -12.44 25.93
C ARG A 228 -1.93 -12.43 27.29
N MET A 229 -1.52 -11.27 27.81
CA MET A 229 -0.94 -11.22 29.15
C MET A 229 -1.98 -11.70 30.18
N PRO A 230 -1.59 -12.43 31.25
CA PRO A 230 -2.52 -12.95 32.25
C PRO A 230 -3.44 -11.87 32.83
N TYR A 231 -4.73 -12.17 32.92
CA TYR A 231 -5.72 -11.26 33.48
C TYR A 231 -6.86 -12.07 34.10
N ALA A 232 -7.20 -11.76 35.35
CA ALA A 232 -8.35 -12.31 36.03
C ALA A 232 -9.44 -11.23 36.12
N PRO A 233 -10.54 -11.34 35.34
CA PRO A 233 -11.62 -10.36 35.37
C PRO A 233 -12.21 -10.22 36.79
N PRO A 234 -12.31 -9.00 37.34
CA PRO A 234 -13.00 -8.79 38.61
C PRO A 234 -14.49 -9.13 38.46
N GLY A 235 -15.01 -10.02 39.32
CA GLY A 235 -16.43 -10.43 39.34
C GLY A 235 -16.70 -11.92 39.05
N LEU A 236 -15.68 -12.72 38.70
CA LEU A 236 -15.89 -14.13 38.33
C LEU A 236 -16.15 -15.11 39.49
N LYS A 237 -15.98 -14.69 40.75
CA LYS A 237 -16.31 -15.55 41.90
C LYS A 237 -17.81 -15.63 42.22
N GLN A 238 -18.61 -14.63 41.83
CA GLN A 238 -20.01 -14.53 42.28
C GLN A 238 -21.02 -15.36 41.46
N HIS A 239 -20.70 -15.79 40.24
CA HIS A 239 -21.60 -16.64 39.45
C HIS A 239 -21.39 -18.14 39.63
N GLN A 240 -20.24 -18.60 40.15
CA GLN A 240 -20.06 -20.00 40.49
C GLN A 240 -20.70 -20.38 41.83
N GLU A 241 -20.72 -19.48 42.83
CA GLU A 241 -21.44 -19.74 44.09
C GLU A 241 -22.96 -19.61 43.94
N ASN A 242 -23.46 -18.60 43.20
CA ASN A 242 -24.92 -18.37 43.07
C ASN A 242 -25.67 -19.40 42.20
N THR A 243 -24.98 -20.19 41.37
CA THR A 243 -25.61 -21.26 40.57
C THR A 243 -25.83 -22.53 41.40
N SER A 244 -25.18 -22.66 42.56
CA SER A 244 -25.33 -23.84 43.43
C SER A 244 -26.59 -23.79 44.31
N GLU A 245 -27.20 -22.61 44.49
CA GLU A 245 -28.37 -22.41 45.36
C GLU A 245 -29.68 -22.06 44.63
N ARG A 246 -29.65 -21.84 43.30
CA ARG A 246 -30.88 -21.63 42.50
C ARG A 246 -31.40 -22.94 41.91
N SER A 247 -31.74 -23.86 42.79
CA SER A 247 -32.75 -24.87 42.49
C SER A 247 -33.88 -24.72 43.50
N ILE A 248 -35.11 -24.59 42.96
CA ILE A 248 -36.39 -24.60 43.67
C ILE A 248 -36.79 -23.27 44.32
N THR A 249 -37.31 -22.32 43.55
CA THR A 249 -38.74 -21.91 43.65
C THR A 249 -39.14 -20.88 42.59
N ASP A 250 -40.13 -21.30 41.82
CA ASP A 250 -41.33 -20.56 41.45
C ASP A 250 -41.29 -19.37 40.47
N THR A 251 -42.27 -19.47 39.58
CA THR A 251 -42.60 -18.62 38.46
C THR A 251 -43.51 -17.51 38.96
N THR A 252 -43.14 -16.24 38.79
CA THR A 252 -44.09 -15.17 38.42
C THR A 252 -43.35 -13.88 38.08
N ARG A 253 -43.70 -13.33 36.91
CA ARG A 253 -43.50 -11.92 36.57
C ARG A 253 -44.29 -11.06 37.57
N GLN A 254 -43.76 -9.89 37.95
CA GLN A 254 -44.39 -8.58 37.74
C GLN A 254 -43.83 -7.49 38.69
N ASP A 255 -43.53 -6.33 38.08
CA ASP A 255 -43.41 -4.96 38.58
C ASP A 255 -42.42 -4.58 39.71
N ASP A 256 -41.41 -3.81 39.25
CA ASP A 256 -41.00 -2.46 39.66
C ASP A 256 -41.09 -1.99 41.13
N ASP A 257 -40.15 -1.07 41.41
CA ASP A 257 -40.02 -0.21 42.57
C ASP A 257 -39.32 -0.79 43.82
N ASN A 258 -38.02 -0.46 43.85
CA ASN A 258 -37.26 0.01 45.01
C ASN A 258 -35.96 -0.77 45.27
N GLN A 259 -34.92 -0.51 44.47
CA GLN A 259 -33.54 -0.70 44.92
C GLN A 259 -32.51 0.17 44.15
N PRO A 260 -32.41 1.48 44.43
CA PRO A 260 -31.20 2.24 44.16
C PRO A 260 -30.58 2.66 45.50
N LEU A 261 -29.89 1.77 46.20
CA LEU A 261 -29.13 2.19 47.40
C LEU A 261 -27.98 1.27 47.84
N LEU A 262 -27.70 0.15 47.16
CA LEU A 262 -26.57 -0.73 47.52
C LEU A 262 -25.31 -0.58 46.64
N LEU A 263 -25.39 0.14 45.51
CA LEU A 263 -24.22 0.39 44.65
C LEU A 263 -23.46 1.68 44.99
N ASP A 264 -24.11 2.65 45.66
CA ASP A 264 -23.48 3.90 46.10
C ASP A 264 -22.72 3.78 47.43
N LEU A 265 -22.96 2.70 48.21
CA LEU A 265 -22.34 2.46 49.51
C LEU A 265 -21.19 1.44 49.46
N ALA A 266 -20.97 0.78 48.32
CA ALA A 266 -19.87 -0.17 48.14
C ALA A 266 -18.47 0.46 48.34
N PRO A 267 -18.16 1.67 47.83
CA PRO A 267 -16.84 2.27 48.04
C PRO A 267 -16.63 2.67 49.51
N THR A 268 -17.66 3.14 50.21
CA THR A 268 -17.59 3.53 51.64
C THR A 268 -17.47 2.33 52.58
N LEU A 269 -18.09 1.19 52.26
CA LEU A 269 -17.92 -0.07 53.00
C LEU A 269 -16.54 -0.70 52.79
N ALA A 270 -15.97 -0.58 51.58
CA ALA A 270 -14.62 -1.07 51.29
C ALA A 270 -13.54 -0.22 51.97
N GLU A 271 -13.74 1.09 52.05
CA GLU A 271 -12.89 2.03 52.80
C GLU A 271 -12.97 1.79 54.33
N ALA A 272 -14.15 1.46 54.86
CA ALA A 272 -14.33 1.09 56.26
C ALA A 272 -13.72 -0.28 56.65
N ALA A 273 -13.49 -1.17 55.69
CA ALA A 273 -13.02 -2.55 55.92
C ALA A 273 -11.48 -2.72 55.82
N GLY A 274 -10.72 -1.68 55.43
CA GLY A 274 -9.26 -1.77 55.31
C GLY A 274 -8.76 -2.80 54.29
N LEU A 275 -9.64 -3.28 53.40
CA LEU A 275 -9.27 -4.12 52.26
C LEU A 275 -8.53 -3.24 51.25
N SER A 276 -7.36 -3.67 50.77
CA SER A 276 -6.54 -2.91 49.82
C SER A 276 -7.34 -2.53 48.57
N LEU A 277 -7.84 -1.29 48.53
CA LEU A 277 -8.55 -0.69 47.40
C LEU A 277 -7.64 -0.57 46.17
N ASP A 278 -6.34 -0.42 46.40
CA ASP A 278 -5.32 -0.28 45.35
C ASP A 278 -5.35 -1.43 44.34
N GLY A 279 -5.51 -2.67 44.81
CA GLY A 279 -5.57 -3.85 43.95
C GLY A 279 -6.84 -3.89 43.11
N ALA A 280 -8.00 -3.55 43.68
CA ALA A 280 -9.27 -3.55 42.97
C ALA A 280 -9.33 -2.45 41.91
N GLU A 281 -8.84 -1.25 42.23
CA GLU A 281 -8.71 -0.14 41.28
C GLU A 281 -7.75 -0.49 40.14
N GLN A 282 -6.61 -1.11 40.43
CA GLN A 282 -5.67 -1.57 39.40
C GLN A 282 -6.28 -2.60 38.45
N HIS A 283 -7.06 -3.57 38.97
CA HIS A 283 -7.78 -4.53 38.14
C HIS A 283 -8.84 -3.86 37.25
N GLN A 284 -9.58 -2.88 37.78
CA GLN A 284 -10.55 -2.11 36.99
C GLN A 284 -9.86 -1.29 35.90
N GLN A 285 -8.76 -0.60 36.25
CA GLN A 285 -7.96 0.17 35.31
C GLN A 285 -7.41 -0.72 34.19
N GLU A 286 -6.85 -1.89 34.53
CA GLU A 286 -6.39 -2.87 33.54
C GLU A 286 -7.52 -3.36 32.64
N GLY A 287 -8.69 -3.61 33.21
CA GLY A 287 -9.90 -3.93 32.46
C GLY A 287 -10.26 -2.85 31.43
N GLN A 288 -10.15 -1.56 31.78
CA GLN A 288 -10.41 -0.46 30.84
C GLN A 288 -9.38 -0.41 29.71
N VAL A 289 -8.10 -0.64 29.99
CA VAL A 289 -7.05 -0.68 28.95
C VAL A 289 -7.31 -1.82 27.99
N ARG A 290 -7.61 -3.02 28.50
CA ARG A 290 -7.92 -4.20 27.67
C ARG A 290 -9.18 -4.03 26.84
N LEU A 291 -10.25 -3.47 27.41
CA LEU A 291 -11.46 -3.15 26.64
C LEU A 291 -11.17 -2.14 25.53
N THR A 292 -10.29 -1.17 25.78
CA THR A 292 -9.87 -0.20 24.76
C THR A 292 -9.07 -0.89 23.65
N ALA A 293 -8.13 -1.78 23.99
CA ALA A 293 -7.39 -2.56 23.00
C ALA A 293 -8.32 -3.43 22.14
N GLN A 294 -9.27 -4.14 22.75
CA GLN A 294 -10.28 -4.94 22.04
C GLN A 294 -11.14 -4.08 21.09
N ARG A 295 -11.58 -2.90 21.55
CA ARG A 295 -12.37 -1.96 20.74
C ARG A 295 -11.58 -1.43 19.55
N LEU A 296 -10.32 -1.04 19.75
CA LEU A 296 -9.46 -0.54 18.66
C LEU A 296 -9.19 -1.65 17.64
N LEU A 297 -8.93 -2.87 18.11
CA LEU A 297 -8.77 -4.04 17.26
C LEU A 297 -10.01 -4.27 16.39
N ALA A 298 -11.21 -4.35 16.99
CA ALA A 298 -12.46 -4.50 16.24
C ALA A 298 -12.73 -3.34 15.29
N HIS A 299 -12.47 -2.09 15.72
CA HIS A 299 -12.68 -0.89 14.92
C HIS A 299 -11.85 -0.92 13.63
N HIS A 300 -10.57 -1.29 13.73
CA HIS A 300 -9.69 -1.37 12.58
C HIS A 300 -9.98 -2.59 11.70
N GLN A 301 -10.70 -3.61 12.19
CA GLN A 301 -11.14 -4.74 11.38
C GLN A 301 -12.55 -4.59 10.82
N SER A 302 -13.21 -3.44 10.99
CA SER A 302 -14.59 -3.21 10.53
C SER A 302 -14.64 -2.45 9.20
N PRO A 303 -14.79 -3.12 8.03
CA PRO A 303 -14.78 -2.47 6.72
C PRO A 303 -15.98 -1.55 6.42
N HIS A 304 -17.16 -1.88 6.96
CA HIS A 304 -18.46 -1.29 6.56
C HIS A 304 -18.63 -1.25 5.03
N TRP A 305 -19.14 -2.33 4.45
CA TRP A 305 -19.28 -2.47 3.00
C TRP A 305 -20.43 -1.61 2.45
N ASP A 306 -20.19 -0.93 1.32
CA ASP A 306 -21.26 -0.34 0.53
C ASP A 306 -21.95 -1.37 -0.38
N GLU A 307 -22.97 -0.93 -1.13
CA GLU A 307 -23.71 -1.75 -2.09
C GLU A 307 -22.83 -2.33 -3.20
N HIS A 308 -21.64 -1.76 -3.44
CA HIS A 308 -20.69 -2.19 -4.46
C HIS A 308 -19.58 -3.10 -3.88
N GLY A 309 -19.67 -3.46 -2.60
CA GLY A 309 -18.67 -4.29 -1.92
C GLY A 309 -17.35 -3.57 -1.63
N GLN A 310 -17.33 -2.23 -1.62
CA GLN A 310 -16.16 -1.46 -1.23
C GLN A 310 -16.23 -1.09 0.26
N PRO A 311 -15.09 -1.13 0.98
CA PRO A 311 -15.06 -0.72 2.38
C PRO A 311 -15.19 0.81 2.48
N THR A 312 -16.21 1.28 3.19
CA THR A 312 -16.46 2.72 3.39
C THR A 312 -15.76 3.26 4.62
N ASN A 313 -15.44 2.40 5.61
CA ASN A 313 -14.74 2.81 6.81
C ASN A 313 -13.26 3.11 6.48
N ARG A 314 -12.88 4.39 6.55
CA ARG A 314 -11.50 4.82 6.32
C ARG A 314 -10.51 4.32 7.36
N ALA A 315 -10.98 3.96 8.55
CA ALA A 315 -10.14 3.39 9.61
C ALA A 315 -9.90 1.89 9.44
N PHE A 316 -10.54 1.24 8.46
CA PHE A 316 -10.36 -0.18 8.20
C PHE A 316 -8.94 -0.49 7.73
N TRP A 317 -8.29 -1.43 8.41
CA TRP A 317 -7.01 -2.01 8.08
C TRP A 317 -7.22 -3.26 7.22
N GLY A 318 -7.62 -3.02 5.97
CA GLY A 318 -7.58 -4.02 4.91
C GLY A 318 -6.18 -4.15 4.32
N GLY A 319 -5.80 -5.37 4.00
CA GLY A 319 -4.66 -5.74 3.17
C GLY A 319 -4.98 -5.69 1.67
N GLU A 320 -4.01 -6.11 0.86
CA GLU A 320 -4.18 -6.20 -0.60
C GLU A 320 -5.36 -7.15 -0.92
N HIS A 321 -6.23 -6.76 -1.86
CA HIS A 321 -7.48 -7.47 -2.19
C HIS A 321 -8.54 -7.54 -1.07
N GLY A 322 -8.45 -6.71 -0.03
CA GLY A 322 -9.47 -6.67 1.04
C GLY A 322 -9.34 -7.80 2.07
N THR A 323 -8.26 -8.59 2.01
CA THR A 323 -7.90 -9.54 3.05
C THR A 323 -7.62 -8.78 4.35
N GLY A 324 -8.23 -9.13 5.48
CA GLY A 324 -8.02 -8.38 6.73
C GLY A 324 -6.64 -8.63 7.36
N MET A 325 -6.46 -8.25 8.63
CA MET A 325 -5.24 -8.54 9.41
C MET A 325 -5.29 -9.95 10.00
N GLU A 326 -4.15 -10.44 10.50
CA GLU A 326 -4.08 -11.67 11.28
C GLU A 326 -4.24 -11.38 12.77
N LEU A 327 -4.98 -12.23 13.48
CA LEU A 327 -5.19 -12.12 14.92
C LEU A 327 -4.65 -13.35 15.64
N ASP A 328 -3.79 -13.15 16.64
CA ASP A 328 -3.36 -14.20 17.57
C ASP A 328 -3.77 -13.84 19.00
N LEU A 329 -4.85 -14.43 19.47
CA LEU A 329 -5.41 -14.25 20.80
C LEU A 329 -5.32 -15.55 21.62
N THR A 330 -4.35 -16.41 21.29
CA THR A 330 -4.08 -17.66 21.99
C THR A 330 -3.93 -17.44 23.50
N GLY A 331 -4.71 -18.15 24.31
CA GLY A 331 -4.68 -18.05 25.78
C GLY A 331 -5.22 -16.73 26.34
N ALA A 332 -5.73 -15.82 25.50
CA ALA A 332 -6.21 -14.52 25.96
C ALA A 332 -7.48 -14.65 26.81
N THR A 333 -7.65 -13.73 27.76
CA THR A 333 -8.90 -13.56 28.51
C THR A 333 -9.61 -12.30 28.01
N LEU A 334 -10.73 -12.50 27.32
CA LEU A 334 -11.50 -11.46 26.64
C LEU A 334 -12.85 -11.29 27.30
N GLY A 335 -13.29 -10.04 27.44
CA GLY A 335 -14.51 -9.69 28.17
C GLY A 335 -15.39 -8.78 27.34
N ARG A 336 -16.66 -9.15 27.14
CA ARG A 336 -17.60 -8.47 26.23
C ARG A 336 -17.02 -8.30 24.82
N TRP A 337 -16.45 -9.39 24.30
CA TRP A 337 -15.79 -9.39 23.01
C TRP A 337 -16.78 -9.07 21.89
N ASN A 338 -16.50 -8.01 21.14
CA ASN A 338 -17.34 -7.56 20.03
C ASN A 338 -16.52 -7.57 18.75
N PHE A 339 -16.80 -8.54 17.90
CA PHE A 339 -16.19 -8.73 16.59
C PHE A 339 -17.23 -8.78 15.47
N ARG A 340 -18.38 -8.13 15.73
CA ARG A 340 -19.48 -8.00 14.78
C ARG A 340 -19.03 -7.24 13.53
N ASN A 341 -19.48 -7.69 12.35
CA ASN A 341 -19.20 -7.08 11.04
C ASN A 341 -17.70 -6.89 10.75
N CYS A 342 -16.82 -7.64 11.43
CA CYS A 342 -15.38 -7.53 11.24
C CYS A 342 -14.89 -8.45 10.12
N SER A 343 -13.78 -8.09 9.48
CA SER A 343 -13.14 -8.84 8.40
C SER A 343 -11.66 -9.03 8.71
N VAL A 344 -11.22 -10.29 8.78
CA VAL A 344 -9.84 -10.68 9.10
C VAL A 344 -9.34 -11.75 8.14
N ARG A 345 -8.02 -11.81 7.99
CA ARG A 345 -7.38 -12.85 7.18
C ARG A 345 -7.34 -14.17 7.94
N THR A 346 -6.75 -14.19 9.12
CA THR A 346 -6.70 -15.38 9.99
C THR A 346 -7.00 -14.98 11.43
N ALA A 347 -7.49 -15.91 12.22
CA ALA A 347 -7.69 -15.68 13.65
C ALA A 347 -7.41 -16.95 14.46
N ASN A 348 -6.58 -16.82 15.49
CA ASN A 348 -6.28 -17.89 16.43
C ASN A 348 -6.82 -17.53 17.80
N PHE A 349 -7.79 -18.31 18.27
CA PHE A 349 -8.43 -18.24 19.58
C PHE A 349 -8.19 -19.52 20.40
N THR A 350 -7.07 -20.22 20.14
CA THR A 350 -6.69 -21.43 20.88
C THR A 350 -6.62 -21.11 22.38
N GLU A 351 -7.31 -21.89 23.21
CA GLU A 351 -7.36 -21.70 24.67
C GLU A 351 -7.79 -20.29 25.11
N THR A 352 -8.51 -19.54 24.27
CA THR A 352 -9.04 -18.23 24.63
C THR A 352 -10.26 -18.37 25.54
N HIS A 353 -10.33 -17.56 26.60
CA HIS A 353 -11.47 -17.49 27.50
C HIS A 353 -12.30 -16.25 27.19
N PHE A 354 -13.56 -16.45 26.80
CA PHE A 354 -14.53 -15.40 26.53
C PHE A 354 -15.53 -15.28 27.68
N TYR A 355 -15.58 -14.09 28.29
CA TYR A 355 -16.49 -13.74 29.37
C TYR A 355 -17.51 -12.69 28.94
N GLY A 356 -18.74 -12.81 29.43
CA GLY A 356 -19.86 -11.97 29.00
C GLY A 356 -20.27 -12.23 27.55
N LEU A 357 -21.14 -11.35 27.02
CA LEU A 357 -21.65 -11.49 25.67
C LEU A 357 -20.51 -11.42 24.63
N THR A 358 -20.43 -12.45 23.80
CA THR A 358 -19.43 -12.58 22.75
C THR A 358 -20.12 -12.54 21.39
N ASP A 359 -19.83 -11.51 20.58
CA ASP A 359 -20.53 -11.24 19.32
C ASP A 359 -19.59 -11.38 18.11
N PHE A 360 -19.79 -12.42 17.31
CA PHE A 360 -19.14 -12.68 16.02
C PHE A 360 -20.10 -12.47 14.83
N ARG A 361 -21.26 -11.85 15.04
CA ARG A 361 -22.26 -11.76 13.97
C ARG A 361 -21.75 -11.05 12.74
N LYS A 362 -22.04 -11.62 11.57
CA LYS A 362 -21.66 -11.06 10.27
C LYS A 362 -20.15 -10.82 10.11
N SER A 363 -19.31 -11.49 10.92
CA SER A 363 -17.87 -11.44 10.73
C SER A 363 -17.43 -12.35 9.60
N ARG A 364 -16.41 -11.95 8.85
CA ARG A 364 -15.86 -12.71 7.72
C ARG A 364 -14.41 -13.08 8.00
N PHE A 365 -14.11 -14.37 7.87
CA PHE A 365 -12.77 -14.92 8.02
C PHE A 365 -12.30 -15.45 6.66
N HIS A 366 -11.33 -14.77 6.06
CA HIS A 366 -10.81 -15.05 4.71
C HIS A 366 -9.73 -16.13 4.67
N GLY A 367 -9.45 -16.77 5.80
CA GLY A 367 -8.35 -17.70 6.00
C GLY A 367 -8.64 -18.56 7.21
N GLY A 368 -7.63 -19.31 7.66
CA GLY A 368 -7.76 -20.24 8.76
C GLY A 368 -8.24 -19.61 10.07
N VAL A 369 -9.18 -20.28 10.74
CA VAL A 369 -9.62 -19.90 12.09
C VAL A 369 -9.54 -21.09 13.04
N ILE A 370 -8.97 -20.86 14.22
CA ILE A 370 -8.75 -21.90 15.22
C ILE A 370 -9.40 -21.48 16.54
N PHE A 371 -10.28 -22.31 17.08
CA PHE A 371 -10.93 -22.20 18.39
C PHE A 371 -10.57 -23.38 19.30
N LEU A 372 -9.43 -24.04 19.05
CA LEU A 372 -8.98 -25.22 19.79
C LEU A 372 -9.00 -24.95 21.31
N GLY A 373 -9.84 -25.65 22.07
CA GLY A 373 -9.93 -25.48 23.52
C GLY A 373 -10.48 -24.13 23.99
N ALA A 374 -11.05 -23.30 23.11
CA ALA A 374 -11.64 -22.02 23.48
C ALA A 374 -12.87 -22.21 24.39
N GLN A 375 -13.01 -21.34 25.40
CA GLN A 375 -14.09 -21.42 26.39
C GLN A 375 -14.98 -20.18 26.33
N PHE A 376 -16.27 -20.41 26.14
CA PHE A 376 -17.31 -19.38 26.17
C PHE A 376 -18.10 -19.53 27.47
N HIS A 377 -17.91 -18.61 28.39
CA HIS A 377 -18.49 -18.66 29.74
C HIS A 377 -19.90 -18.07 29.81
N ASN A 378 -20.36 -17.44 28.73
CA ASN A 378 -21.69 -16.86 28.57
C ASN A 378 -22.13 -17.00 27.11
N ILE A 379 -23.24 -16.35 26.76
CA ILE A 379 -23.81 -16.26 25.43
C ILE A 379 -22.77 -15.90 24.36
N ALA A 380 -22.71 -16.72 23.31
CA ALA A 380 -21.91 -16.49 22.11
C ALA A 380 -22.78 -16.49 20.85
N ASP A 381 -22.72 -15.41 20.07
CA ASP A 381 -23.54 -15.21 18.88
C ASP A 381 -22.67 -15.20 17.62
N PHE A 382 -22.85 -16.19 16.76
CA PHE A 382 -22.14 -16.33 15.48
C PHE A 382 -23.06 -16.04 14.28
N GLY A 383 -24.23 -15.43 14.48
CA GLY A 383 -25.23 -15.23 13.45
C GLY A 383 -24.71 -14.51 12.19
N GLY A 384 -24.75 -15.20 11.05
CA GLY A 384 -24.30 -14.71 9.76
C GLY A 384 -22.79 -14.64 9.61
N SER A 385 -22.00 -15.27 10.48
CA SER A 385 -20.54 -15.33 10.32
C SER A 385 -20.16 -16.27 9.16
N GLU A 386 -19.13 -15.89 8.41
CA GLU A 386 -18.65 -16.62 7.23
C GLU A 386 -17.19 -17.07 7.43
N PHE A 387 -16.93 -18.37 7.24
CA PHE A 387 -15.61 -18.99 7.29
C PHE A 387 -15.22 -19.50 5.90
N HIS A 388 -14.26 -18.83 5.25
CA HIS A 388 -13.91 -19.07 3.85
C HIS A 388 -12.87 -20.19 3.66
N HIS A 389 -12.17 -20.59 4.73
CA HIS A 389 -11.14 -21.62 4.71
C HIS A 389 -11.27 -22.52 5.95
N HIS A 390 -10.28 -23.40 6.17
CA HIS A 390 -10.25 -24.35 7.28
C HIS A 390 -10.64 -23.69 8.62
N THR A 391 -11.53 -24.36 9.35
CA THR A 391 -11.92 -23.94 10.69
C THR A 391 -11.83 -25.10 11.65
N ASP A 392 -11.16 -24.88 12.79
CA ASP A 392 -10.99 -25.89 13.83
C ASP A 392 -11.69 -25.46 15.11
N PHE A 393 -12.76 -26.18 15.47
CA PHE A 393 -13.52 -26.01 16.70
C PHE A 393 -13.26 -27.12 17.73
N ALA A 394 -12.19 -27.90 17.57
CA ALA A 394 -11.86 -29.01 18.46
C ALA A 394 -11.79 -28.56 19.93
N GLY A 395 -12.44 -29.29 20.84
CA GLY A 395 -12.37 -28.99 22.27
C GLY A 395 -12.96 -27.63 22.71
N MET A 396 -13.59 -26.88 21.80
CA MET A 396 -14.34 -25.66 22.11
C MET A 396 -15.51 -25.99 23.05
N GLN A 397 -15.72 -25.16 24.08
CA GLN A 397 -16.78 -25.37 25.07
C GLN A 397 -17.68 -24.13 25.22
N PHE A 398 -18.98 -24.36 25.24
CA PHE A 398 -20.00 -23.38 25.59
C PHE A 398 -20.60 -23.74 26.95
N HIS A 399 -20.49 -22.86 27.93
CA HIS A 399 -21.11 -23.04 29.26
C HIS A 399 -22.56 -22.54 29.30
N ASP A 400 -22.98 -21.80 28.28
CA ASP A 400 -24.31 -21.23 28.10
C ASP A 400 -24.73 -21.46 26.63
N HIS A 401 -25.62 -20.64 26.08
CA HIS A 401 -26.16 -20.81 24.73
C HIS A 401 -25.23 -20.24 23.64
N ALA A 402 -25.04 -21.02 22.58
CA ALA A 402 -24.52 -20.56 21.29
C ALA A 402 -25.67 -20.48 20.29
N PHE A 403 -25.75 -19.40 19.51
CA PHE A 403 -26.80 -19.26 18.50
C PHE A 403 -26.31 -18.56 17.23
N GLY A 404 -27.04 -18.79 16.14
CA GLY A 404 -26.85 -18.10 14.87
C GLY A 404 -26.59 -19.03 13.69
N GLU A 405 -26.79 -18.47 12.49
CA GLU A 405 -26.47 -19.15 11.23
C GLU A 405 -24.98 -19.01 10.93
N VAL A 406 -24.23 -20.10 11.03
CA VAL A 406 -22.80 -20.11 10.72
C VAL A 406 -22.57 -20.72 9.35
N TRP A 407 -21.85 -20.01 8.49
CA TRP A 407 -21.56 -20.42 7.12
C TRP A 407 -20.12 -20.87 6.99
N VAL A 408 -19.90 -22.07 6.46
CA VAL A 408 -18.57 -22.64 6.24
C VAL A 408 -18.42 -23.03 4.78
N ARG A 409 -17.32 -22.60 4.17
CA ARG A 409 -16.98 -22.95 2.80
C ARG A 409 -16.47 -24.38 2.71
N LEU A 410 -17.00 -25.14 1.76
CA LEU A 410 -16.74 -26.58 1.60
C LEU A 410 -15.70 -26.87 0.50
N ASP A 411 -15.49 -25.93 -0.41
CA ASP A 411 -14.63 -26.08 -1.60
C ASP A 411 -13.32 -25.28 -1.50
N HIS A 412 -12.65 -25.35 -0.35
CA HIS A 412 -11.36 -24.67 -0.14
C HIS A 412 -10.17 -25.61 -0.43
N ASP A 413 -9.09 -25.08 -1.03
CA ASP A 413 -7.92 -25.84 -1.51
C ASP A 413 -6.96 -26.35 -0.41
N THR A 414 -7.33 -26.28 0.88
CA THR A 414 -6.45 -26.75 1.96
C THR A 414 -6.62 -28.25 2.25
N PRO A 415 -5.52 -29.01 2.42
CA PRO A 415 -5.57 -30.46 2.70
C PRO A 415 -6.06 -30.79 4.12
N VAL A 416 -6.21 -29.79 4.99
CA VAL A 416 -6.71 -29.94 6.35
C VAL A 416 -8.23 -29.81 6.34
N ALA A 417 -8.92 -30.84 6.82
CA ALA A 417 -10.36 -30.83 6.99
C ALA A 417 -10.74 -29.93 8.19
N SER A 418 -11.85 -29.19 8.04
CA SER A 418 -12.43 -28.45 9.16
C SER A 418 -12.94 -29.42 10.23
N MET A 419 -12.80 -29.04 11.52
CA MET A 419 -13.31 -29.81 12.66
C MET A 419 -14.40 -29.01 13.35
N TYR A 420 -15.55 -29.65 13.60
CA TYR A 420 -16.75 -28.98 14.15
C TYR A 420 -16.98 -29.34 15.62
N PRO A 421 -17.71 -28.49 16.39
CA PRO A 421 -18.06 -28.81 17.76
C PRO A 421 -18.88 -30.10 17.83
N LYS A 422 -18.75 -30.85 18.93
CA LYS A 422 -19.55 -32.06 19.15
C LYS A 422 -21.04 -31.72 19.13
N GLY A 423 -21.84 -32.52 18.42
CA GLY A 423 -23.29 -32.31 18.29
C GLY A 423 -23.66 -31.27 17.23
N TRP A 424 -22.72 -30.85 16.38
CA TRP A 424 -22.99 -30.00 15.21
C TRP A 424 -22.51 -30.70 13.93
N THR A 425 -23.25 -30.49 12.85
CA THR A 425 -22.91 -30.99 11.51
C THR A 425 -23.11 -29.89 10.48
N VAL A 426 -22.48 -30.05 9.31
CA VAL A 426 -22.65 -29.14 8.20
C VAL A 426 -23.68 -29.69 7.24
N ARG A 427 -24.77 -28.94 7.06
CA ARG A 427 -25.76 -29.20 6.02
C ARG A 427 -25.38 -28.39 4.78
N GLU A 428 -24.93 -29.08 3.74
CA GLU A 428 -24.68 -28.43 2.44
C GLU A 428 -25.97 -27.81 1.92
N THR A 429 -25.87 -26.57 1.43
CA THR A 429 -27.00 -25.89 0.80
C THR A 429 -26.61 -25.55 -0.63
N ASN A 430 -27.50 -25.79 -1.58
CA ASN A 430 -27.29 -25.37 -2.95
C ASN A 430 -27.28 -23.84 -2.97
N SER A 431 -26.13 -23.27 -3.35
CA SER A 431 -25.82 -21.84 -3.39
C SER A 431 -26.95 -21.01 -4.03
N GLY A 432 -27.86 -20.50 -3.18
CA GLY A 432 -28.93 -19.55 -3.54
C GLY A 432 -28.80 -18.18 -2.86
N ASP A 433 -27.91 -18.06 -1.85
CA ASP A 433 -27.86 -16.91 -0.94
C ASP A 433 -26.74 -15.90 -1.24
N GLY A 434 -26.23 -15.86 -2.49
CA GLY A 434 -25.27 -14.83 -2.91
C GLY A 434 -23.80 -15.09 -2.54
N HIS A 435 -23.46 -16.31 -2.12
CA HIS A 435 -22.08 -16.74 -1.86
C HIS A 435 -21.49 -17.47 -3.09
N GLU A 436 -20.30 -17.09 -3.53
CA GLU A 436 -19.55 -17.78 -4.60
C GLU A 436 -18.90 -19.06 -4.04
N GLY A 437 -19.07 -20.19 -4.73
CA GLY A 437 -18.54 -21.49 -4.31
C GLY A 437 -19.56 -22.38 -3.58
N ARG A 438 -19.08 -23.51 -3.05
CA ARG A 438 -19.89 -24.45 -2.26
C ARG A 438 -19.86 -24.10 -0.78
N TRP A 439 -21.03 -23.90 -0.20
CA TRP A 439 -21.21 -23.48 1.18
C TRP A 439 -22.12 -24.44 1.94
N GLY A 440 -21.85 -24.58 3.24
CA GLY A 440 -22.70 -25.32 4.14
C GLY A 440 -23.04 -24.49 5.38
N LYS A 441 -24.22 -24.74 5.93
CA LYS A 441 -24.69 -24.13 7.18
C LYS A 441 -24.41 -25.10 8.33
N LEU A 442 -23.76 -24.60 9.39
CA LEU A 442 -23.57 -25.38 10.61
C LEU A 442 -24.92 -25.46 11.35
N VAL A 443 -25.38 -26.68 11.60
CA VAL A 443 -26.64 -26.97 12.29
C VAL A 443 -26.39 -27.95 13.44
N PRO A 444 -27.13 -27.85 14.54
CA PRO A 444 -27.10 -28.89 15.56
C PRO A 444 -27.52 -30.22 14.93
N VAL A 445 -26.86 -31.29 15.35
CA VAL A 445 -27.26 -32.67 15.02
C VAL A 445 -28.51 -32.93 15.85
N ASP A 446 -29.69 -32.77 15.24
CA ASP A 446 -30.95 -33.14 15.88
C ASP A 446 -30.92 -34.64 16.19
N ASP A 447 -31.11 -35.00 17.46
CA ASP A 447 -31.21 -36.39 17.96
C ASP A 447 -32.52 -37.09 17.54
N THR A 448 -33.19 -36.58 16.50
CA THR A 448 -34.45 -37.08 15.97
C THR A 448 -34.25 -37.51 14.52
N THR A 449 -33.59 -38.65 14.34
CA THR A 449 -33.99 -39.57 13.28
C THR A 449 -35.05 -40.48 13.90
N PRO A 450 -36.34 -40.40 13.50
CA PRO A 450 -37.24 -41.52 13.73
C PRO A 450 -36.66 -42.70 12.94
N ASP A 451 -36.33 -43.74 13.68
CA ASP A 451 -35.94 -45.05 13.18
C ASP A 451 -37.18 -45.75 12.60
N ASP A 452 -37.81 -45.14 11.59
CA ASP A 452 -38.95 -45.72 10.87
C ASP A 452 -38.47 -46.28 9.53
N ALA A 453 -37.61 -47.29 9.62
CA ALA A 453 -37.49 -48.33 8.61
C ALA A 453 -37.53 -49.70 9.30
N GLU A 454 -38.46 -49.89 10.25
CA GLU A 454 -38.91 -51.22 10.61
C GLU A 454 -39.61 -51.85 9.41
N GLY A 455 -38.99 -52.91 8.90
CA GLY A 455 -39.48 -53.72 7.82
C GLY A 455 -40.83 -54.33 8.13
N THR A 456 -41.82 -54.02 7.28
CA THR A 456 -42.93 -54.93 7.00
C THR A 456 -42.73 -55.50 5.61
N GLY A 457 -41.89 -56.52 5.53
CA GLY A 457 -41.80 -57.43 4.39
C GLY A 457 -42.07 -58.84 4.89
N SER A 458 -43.34 -59.19 5.11
CA SER A 458 -43.71 -60.61 5.25
C SER A 458 -43.53 -61.31 3.90
N PRO A 459 -43.03 -62.56 3.88
CA PRO A 459 -42.80 -63.30 2.65
C PRO A 459 -44.12 -63.90 2.15
N GLU A 460 -44.53 -63.51 0.95
CA GLU A 460 -45.62 -64.17 0.23
C GLU A 460 -45.06 -65.43 -0.45
N SER A 461 -45.50 -66.58 0.06
CA SER A 461 -45.19 -67.92 -0.43
C SER A 461 -46.03 -68.23 -1.67
N ASP A 462 -45.38 -68.28 -2.83
CA ASP A 462 -45.93 -68.91 -4.03
C ASP A 462 -45.86 -70.44 -3.88
N GLU A 463 -47.01 -71.08 -3.61
CA GLU A 463 -47.18 -72.52 -3.84
C GLU A 463 -48.43 -72.79 -4.71
N GLN A 464 -48.15 -73.53 -5.77
CA GLN A 464 -48.98 -73.98 -6.89
C GLN A 464 -50.37 -74.55 -6.53
N THR A 465 -51.37 -74.27 -7.36
CA THR A 465 -52.44 -75.23 -7.74
C THR A 465 -52.99 -74.82 -9.12
N GLN A 466 -52.53 -75.43 -10.23
CA GLN A 466 -53.18 -76.53 -10.97
C GLN A 466 -54.69 -76.37 -11.27
N THR A 467 -54.98 -76.06 -12.54
CA THR A 467 -55.95 -76.71 -13.45
C THR A 467 -57.12 -77.50 -12.83
N ASN A 468 -58.37 -77.08 -13.09
CA ASN A 468 -59.27 -77.72 -14.08
C ASN A 468 -60.73 -77.24 -13.94
N GLU A 469 -61.38 -77.19 -15.11
CA GLU A 469 -62.82 -77.06 -15.43
C GLU A 469 -63.51 -75.70 -15.32
#